data_AF-A0A806TLZ4-F1
#
_entry.id   AF-A0A806TLZ4-F1
#
_cell.length_a   1.000
_cell.length_b   1.000
_cell.length_c   1.000
_cell.angle_alpha   90.00
_cell.angle_beta   90.00
_cell.angle_gamma   90.00
#
_symmetry.space_group_name_H-M   'P 1'
#
loop_
_entity.id
_entity.type
_entity.pdbx_description
1 polymer ?
#
loop_
_entity_poly.entity_id
_entity_poly.type
_entity_poly.pdbx_seq_one_letter_code
_entity_poly.pdbx_strand_id
1 'polypeptide(L)'
;MKLTIKAMMVTLGLLLFLTAPLKSFADAAPGDVIITLGQDLTSSQKQQVLNDLDAPSNAQTVTVTNQEEHEYLGDFIPKATIGSRAISSSSITLGSKDSGLSVSTQNINGITDDMYINALMTAGVKDAKIQITAPFEVSGTAALTGIMKAYEVQTDQKIPEEVKKAANEEMVQTSELGEKIGKEKAAQFMATIKEEIAKENPQTKDDLRTLIQRVADDLGIKLTDSELNTLVDFFNRLKDMNIDWNQVKDQLSATKEKVTTFLQSEEGQSFLDKLKQFFVDIIDAIKSLFS
;
A
#
# COMPACT_ATOMS: atom_id res chain seq x y z
N MET A 1 30.51 62.97 5.35
CA MET A 1 30.56 62.24 4.06
C MET A 1 30.87 60.75 4.19
N LYS A 2 31.81 60.32 5.07
CA LYS A 2 32.13 58.88 5.23
C LYS A 2 31.05 58.03 5.93
N LEU A 3 30.26 58.62 6.85
CA LEU A 3 29.16 57.92 7.53
C LEU A 3 27.94 57.66 6.63
N THR A 4 27.61 58.61 5.75
CA THR A 4 26.45 58.52 4.84
C THR A 4 26.66 57.49 3.74
N ILE A 5 27.90 57.31 3.26
CA ILE A 5 28.24 56.28 2.27
C ILE A 5 28.20 54.87 2.87
N LYS A 6 28.63 54.70 4.13
CA LYS A 6 28.52 53.41 4.83
C LYS A 6 27.06 53.02 5.09
N ALA A 7 26.21 53.98 5.48
CA ALA A 7 24.78 53.72 5.65
C ALA A 7 24.10 53.32 4.33
N MET A 8 24.50 53.93 3.20
CA MET A 8 23.95 53.65 1.87
C MET A 8 24.42 52.29 1.31
N MET A 9 25.63 51.83 1.64
CA MET A 9 26.10 50.49 1.27
C MET A 9 25.44 49.37 2.09
N VAL A 10 25.10 49.64 3.36
CA VAL A 10 24.40 48.66 4.21
C VAL A 10 22.94 48.47 3.77
N THR A 11 22.24 49.55 3.37
CA THR A 11 20.88 49.43 2.82
C THR A 11 20.83 48.77 1.45
N LEU A 12 21.83 48.96 0.58
CA LEU A 12 21.88 48.29 -0.72
C LEU A 12 22.21 46.79 -0.61
N GLY A 13 23.04 46.40 0.37
CA GLY A 13 23.32 44.99 0.67
C GLY A 13 22.13 44.25 1.26
N LEU A 14 21.26 44.92 2.02
CA LEU A 14 20.06 44.32 2.61
C LEU A 14 18.94 44.09 1.58
N LEU A 15 18.85 44.92 0.54
CA LEU A 15 17.87 44.74 -0.56
C LEU A 15 18.20 43.52 -1.45
N LEU A 16 19.48 43.14 -1.58
CA LEU A 16 19.91 42.00 -2.40
C LEU A 16 19.63 40.63 -1.76
N PHE A 17 19.36 40.58 -0.45
CA PHE A 17 18.91 39.35 0.23
C PHE A 17 17.40 39.08 0.10
N LEU A 18 16.61 40.09 -0.30
CA LEU A 18 15.15 39.97 -0.48
C LEU A 18 14.74 39.43 -1.85
N THR A 19 15.69 39.26 -2.78
CA THR A 19 15.43 38.72 -4.13
C THR A 19 15.99 37.31 -4.32
N ALA A 20 16.49 36.67 -3.27
CA ALA A 20 16.73 35.23 -3.32
C ALA A 20 15.36 34.56 -3.52
N PRO A 21 15.16 33.73 -4.58
CA PRO A 21 13.93 33.00 -4.72
C PRO A 21 13.75 32.17 -3.45
N LEU A 22 12.79 32.55 -2.62
CA LEU A 22 12.26 31.66 -1.60
C LEU A 22 11.88 30.41 -2.38
N LYS A 23 12.59 29.30 -2.12
CA LYS A 23 12.12 27.99 -2.53
C LYS A 23 10.81 27.80 -1.77
N SER A 24 9.72 28.26 -2.37
CA SER A 24 8.39 27.86 -1.98
C SER A 24 8.40 26.35 -2.13
N PHE A 25 8.42 25.65 -1.02
CA PHE A 25 7.86 24.31 -1.01
C PHE A 25 6.42 24.54 -1.42
N ALA A 26 6.10 24.24 -2.69
CA ALA A 26 4.71 24.18 -3.09
C ALA A 26 4.09 23.13 -2.17
N ASP A 27 3.10 23.53 -1.38
CA ASP A 27 2.25 22.58 -0.67
C ASP A 27 1.78 21.57 -1.70
N ALA A 28 1.99 20.27 -1.44
CA ALA A 28 1.61 19.24 -2.39
C ALA A 28 0.10 19.37 -2.65
N ALA A 29 -0.26 19.62 -3.89
CA ALA A 29 -1.64 19.82 -4.30
C ALA A 29 -2.18 18.53 -4.94
N PRO A 30 -3.49 18.26 -4.84
CA PRO A 30 -4.12 17.23 -5.66
C PRO A 30 -3.75 17.41 -7.13
N GLY A 31 -3.22 16.35 -7.75
CA GLY A 31 -2.66 16.38 -9.11
C GLY A 31 -1.13 16.45 -9.20
N ASP A 32 -0.41 16.69 -8.10
CA ASP A 32 1.04 16.57 -8.10
C ASP A 32 1.49 15.13 -8.31
N VAL A 33 2.46 14.93 -9.20
CA VAL A 33 2.98 13.62 -9.60
C VAL A 33 4.42 13.48 -9.12
N ILE A 34 4.68 12.43 -8.33
CA ILE A 34 6.04 11.97 -8.05
C ILE A 34 6.28 10.66 -8.79
N ILE A 35 7.43 10.57 -9.46
CA ILE A 35 7.90 9.35 -10.12
C ILE A 35 8.95 8.69 -9.24
N THR A 36 8.80 7.39 -8.97
CA THR A 36 9.86 6.60 -8.35
C THR A 36 10.53 5.72 -9.38
N LEU A 37 11.85 5.78 -9.44
CA LEU A 37 12.67 5.03 -10.39
C LEU A 37 13.52 4.00 -9.64
N GLY A 38 13.54 2.77 -10.12
CA GLY A 38 14.52 1.77 -9.70
C GLY A 38 15.95 2.25 -10.00
N GLN A 39 16.86 2.08 -9.03
CA GLN A 39 18.25 2.54 -9.13
C GLN A 39 19.01 1.87 -10.27
N ASP A 40 18.69 0.62 -10.58
CA ASP A 40 19.44 -0.22 -11.51
C ASP A 40 18.92 -0.14 -12.95
N LEU A 41 18.01 0.80 -13.23
CA LEU A 41 17.59 1.14 -14.58
C LEU A 41 18.76 1.75 -15.37
N THR A 42 18.97 1.26 -16.58
CA THR A 42 19.85 1.94 -17.54
C THR A 42 19.24 3.26 -17.99
N SER A 43 20.04 4.17 -18.58
CA SER A 43 19.51 5.44 -19.11
C SER A 43 18.38 5.25 -20.13
N SER A 44 18.47 4.22 -20.98
CA SER A 44 17.41 3.91 -21.96
C SER A 44 16.15 3.37 -21.29
N GLN A 45 16.31 2.49 -20.30
CA GLN A 45 15.19 1.94 -19.54
C GLN A 45 14.49 3.01 -18.70
N LYS A 46 15.25 3.93 -18.12
CA LYS A 46 14.70 5.10 -17.41
C LYS A 46 13.83 5.94 -18.33
N GLN A 47 14.27 6.20 -19.57
CA GLN A 47 13.47 6.94 -20.53
C GLN A 47 12.20 6.18 -20.93
N GLN A 48 12.30 4.86 -21.14
CA GLN A 48 11.16 4.01 -21.43
C GLN A 48 10.12 4.08 -20.30
N VAL A 49 10.53 3.82 -19.05
CA VAL A 49 9.65 3.89 -17.87
C VAL A 49 9.00 5.26 -17.70
N LEU A 50 9.75 6.34 -17.91
CA LEU A 50 9.20 7.70 -17.84
C LEU A 50 8.10 7.92 -18.89
N ASN A 51 8.28 7.38 -20.09
CA ASN A 51 7.27 7.44 -21.14
C ASN A 51 6.05 6.56 -20.79
N ASP A 52 6.27 5.35 -20.31
CA ASP A 52 5.21 4.40 -19.93
C ASP A 52 4.34 4.93 -18.77
N LEU A 53 4.91 5.76 -17.90
CA LEU A 53 4.21 6.43 -16.78
C LEU A 53 3.57 7.78 -17.17
N ASP A 54 3.65 8.19 -18.43
CA ASP A 54 3.26 9.52 -18.90
C ASP A 54 3.86 10.66 -18.04
N ALA A 55 5.12 10.51 -17.64
CA ALA A 55 5.75 11.38 -16.64
C ALA A 55 5.85 12.84 -17.13
N PRO A 56 5.34 13.82 -16.36
CA PRO A 56 5.55 15.23 -16.67
C PRO A 56 7.04 15.58 -16.74
N SER A 57 7.42 16.45 -17.68
CA SER A 57 8.83 16.86 -17.88
C SER A 57 9.50 17.46 -16.65
N ASN A 58 8.71 18.02 -15.73
CA ASN A 58 9.12 18.63 -14.47
C ASN A 58 8.74 17.80 -13.24
N ALA A 59 8.32 16.54 -13.41
CA ALA A 59 7.93 15.69 -12.30
C ALA A 59 9.12 15.48 -11.35
N GLN A 60 8.83 15.53 -10.05
CA GLN A 60 9.83 15.18 -9.05
C GLN A 60 10.11 13.68 -9.13
N THR A 61 11.39 13.31 -9.14
CA THR A 61 11.81 11.91 -9.18
C THR A 61 12.45 11.49 -7.87
N VAL A 62 12.08 10.31 -7.38
CA VAL A 62 12.69 9.64 -6.23
C VAL A 62 13.34 8.34 -6.73
N THR A 63 14.47 7.95 -6.14
CA THR A 63 15.15 6.69 -6.48
C THR A 63 14.93 5.65 -5.39
N VAL A 64 14.69 4.40 -5.80
CA VAL A 64 14.61 3.23 -4.92
C VAL A 64 15.79 2.32 -5.21
N THR A 65 16.55 2.01 -4.19
CA THR A 65 17.73 1.15 -4.24
C THR A 65 17.37 -0.30 -3.95
N ASN A 66 18.17 -1.24 -4.47
CA ASN A 66 17.98 -2.65 -4.10
C ASN A 66 18.23 -2.89 -2.61
N GLN A 67 19.10 -2.09 -1.98
CA GLN A 67 19.32 -2.16 -0.53
C GLN A 67 18.03 -1.91 0.27
N GLU A 68 17.23 -0.92 -0.13
CA GLU A 68 15.92 -0.65 0.49
C GLU A 68 14.98 -1.85 0.33
N GLU A 69 15.00 -2.55 -0.82
CA GLU A 69 14.21 -3.78 -0.97
C GLU A 69 14.66 -4.86 0.02
N HIS A 70 15.97 -5.09 0.19
CA HIS A 70 16.49 -6.05 1.17
C HIS A 70 16.17 -5.65 2.61
N GLU A 71 16.10 -4.36 2.92
CA GLU A 71 15.73 -3.85 4.24
C GLU A 71 14.27 -4.14 4.61
N TYR A 72 13.35 -4.02 3.65
CA TYR A 72 11.93 -4.22 3.90
C TYR A 72 11.43 -5.64 3.63
N LEU A 73 12.11 -6.40 2.76
CA LEU A 73 11.68 -7.75 2.34
C LEU A 73 12.60 -8.87 2.82
N GLY A 74 13.84 -8.56 3.20
CA GLY A 74 14.87 -9.56 3.50
C GLY A 74 14.59 -10.46 4.69
N ASP A 75 13.69 -10.04 5.59
CA ASP A 75 13.22 -10.82 6.73
C ASP A 75 12.13 -11.84 6.33
N PHE A 76 11.49 -11.66 5.16
CA PHE A 76 10.30 -12.41 4.75
C PHE A 76 10.52 -13.27 3.51
N ILE A 77 11.35 -12.83 2.57
CA ILE A 77 11.68 -13.61 1.37
C ILE A 77 13.18 -13.85 1.22
N PRO A 78 13.57 -14.99 0.62
CA PRO A 78 14.96 -15.26 0.32
C PRO A 78 15.57 -14.13 -0.52
N LYS A 79 16.83 -13.77 -0.22
CA LYS A 79 17.59 -12.77 -0.99
C LYS A 79 17.61 -13.04 -2.50
N ALA A 80 17.59 -14.32 -2.89
CA ALA A 80 17.52 -14.72 -4.29
C ALA A 80 16.21 -14.30 -4.98
N THR A 81 15.10 -14.26 -4.24
CA THR A 81 13.78 -13.83 -4.72
C THR A 81 13.69 -12.31 -4.86
N ILE A 82 14.31 -11.56 -3.94
CA ILE A 82 14.45 -10.08 -4.05
C ILE A 82 15.34 -9.73 -5.24
N GLY A 83 16.37 -10.55 -5.48
CA GLY A 83 17.36 -10.30 -6.51
C GLY A 83 18.37 -9.24 -6.09
N SER A 84 19.08 -8.70 -7.09
CA SER A 84 20.20 -7.77 -6.90
C SER A 84 20.01 -6.42 -7.58
N ARG A 85 18.83 -6.19 -8.17
CA ARG A 85 18.55 -4.99 -8.98
C ARG A 85 17.15 -4.46 -8.71
N ALA A 86 17.07 -3.19 -8.33
CA ALA A 86 15.82 -2.44 -8.24
C ALA A 86 15.44 -1.92 -9.64
N ILE A 87 14.45 -2.54 -10.27
CA ILE A 87 14.05 -2.26 -11.66
C ILE A 87 12.64 -1.65 -11.78
N SER A 88 11.66 -2.14 -11.02
CA SER A 88 10.30 -1.61 -11.10
C SER A 88 10.23 -0.16 -10.63
N SER A 89 9.30 0.57 -11.20
CA SER A 89 9.12 2.01 -11.03
C SER A 89 7.64 2.35 -10.93
N SER A 90 7.33 3.53 -10.42
CA SER A 90 5.93 3.93 -10.24
C SER A 90 5.73 5.42 -10.42
N SER A 91 4.50 5.83 -10.69
CA SER A 91 4.02 7.19 -10.47
C SER A 91 2.96 7.18 -9.39
N ILE A 92 2.96 8.21 -8.54
CA ILE A 92 1.89 8.46 -7.58
C ILE A 92 1.35 9.87 -7.80
N THR A 93 0.04 9.95 -7.98
CA THR A 93 -0.71 11.21 -8.09
C THR A 93 -1.70 11.28 -6.94
N LEU A 94 -1.59 12.31 -6.09
CA LEU A 94 -2.58 12.52 -5.03
C LEU A 94 -3.94 12.86 -5.65
N GLY A 95 -4.95 12.12 -5.22
CA GLY A 95 -6.35 12.30 -5.54
C GLY A 95 -7.02 13.32 -4.61
N SER A 96 -8.32 13.48 -4.81
CA SER A 96 -9.16 14.25 -3.89
C SER A 96 -9.43 13.43 -2.63
N LYS A 97 -9.72 14.12 -1.51
CA LYS A 97 -10.12 13.44 -0.28
C LYS A 97 -11.23 12.42 -0.54
N ASP A 98 -11.08 11.22 0.03
CA ASP A 98 -12.02 10.10 -0.06
C ASP A 98 -12.17 9.54 -1.50
N SER A 99 -11.22 9.81 -2.40
CA SER A 99 -11.20 9.22 -3.76
C SER A 99 -10.74 7.76 -3.77
N GLY A 100 -10.16 7.28 -2.68
CA GLY A 100 -9.65 5.91 -2.58
C GLY A 100 -8.36 5.68 -3.36
N LEU A 101 -7.94 4.40 -3.43
CA LEU A 101 -6.74 3.98 -4.14
C LEU A 101 -7.08 3.38 -5.50
N SER A 102 -6.29 3.72 -6.50
CA SER A 102 -6.33 3.08 -7.81
C SER A 102 -4.92 2.70 -8.22
N VAL A 103 -4.70 1.41 -8.52
CA VAL A 103 -3.42 0.89 -9.01
C VAL A 103 -3.64 0.30 -10.40
N SER A 104 -2.66 0.53 -11.29
CA SER A 104 -2.53 -0.18 -12.56
C SER A 104 -1.09 -0.63 -12.76
N THR A 105 -0.89 -1.88 -13.15
CA THR A 105 0.44 -2.46 -13.36
C THR A 105 0.71 -2.80 -14.83
N GLN A 106 1.97 -2.66 -15.24
CA GLN A 106 2.48 -3.10 -16.53
C GLN A 106 3.86 -3.75 -16.32
N ASN A 107 4.12 -4.88 -17.00
CA ASN A 107 5.39 -5.62 -16.87
C ASN A 107 5.73 -6.01 -15.41
N ILE A 108 4.70 -6.21 -14.58
CA ILE A 108 4.84 -6.75 -13.24
C ILE A 108 4.28 -8.18 -13.24
N ASN A 109 5.10 -9.12 -12.82
CA ASN A 109 4.72 -10.52 -12.65
C ASN A 109 4.76 -10.85 -11.15
N GLY A 110 3.93 -11.80 -10.70
CA GLY A 110 3.91 -12.22 -9.30
C GLY A 110 3.02 -11.39 -8.36
N ILE A 111 2.69 -10.15 -8.73
CA ILE A 111 1.88 -9.22 -7.90
C ILE A 111 0.76 -8.59 -8.74
N THR A 112 -0.47 -8.62 -8.24
CA THR A 112 -1.64 -8.00 -8.89
C THR A 112 -1.92 -6.59 -8.36
N ASP A 113 -2.73 -5.82 -9.09
CA ASP A 113 -3.17 -4.48 -8.66
C ASP A 113 -3.80 -4.50 -7.26
N ASP A 114 -4.64 -5.49 -6.97
CA ASP A 114 -5.33 -5.61 -5.68
C ASP A 114 -4.35 -5.93 -4.53
N MET A 115 -3.27 -6.65 -4.81
CA MET A 115 -2.22 -6.92 -3.82
C MET A 115 -1.46 -5.64 -3.47
N TYR A 116 -1.17 -4.78 -4.45
CA TYR A 116 -0.62 -3.45 -4.17
C TYR A 116 -1.58 -2.60 -3.37
N ILE A 117 -2.86 -2.55 -3.75
CA ILE A 117 -3.87 -1.81 -3.00
C ILE A 117 -3.88 -2.28 -1.55
N ASN A 118 -3.96 -3.60 -1.31
CA ASN A 118 -3.95 -4.18 0.03
C ASN A 118 -2.75 -3.76 0.89
N ALA A 119 -1.53 -3.90 0.36
CA ALA A 119 -0.32 -3.53 1.07
C ALA A 119 -0.24 -2.01 1.33
N LEU A 120 -0.67 -1.19 0.37
CA LEU A 120 -0.66 0.27 0.49
C LEU A 120 -1.69 0.77 1.51
N MET A 121 -2.86 0.13 1.60
CA MET A 121 -3.83 0.41 2.66
C MET A 121 -3.23 0.11 4.04
N THR A 122 -2.52 -1.01 4.18
CA THR A 122 -1.80 -1.36 5.42
C THR A 122 -0.70 -0.36 5.74
N ALA A 123 -0.05 0.22 4.72
CA ALA A 123 0.90 1.31 4.87
C ALA A 123 0.26 2.69 5.18
N GLY A 124 -1.07 2.78 5.22
CA GLY A 124 -1.81 4.02 5.47
C GLY A 124 -1.90 4.97 4.27
N VAL A 125 -1.50 4.52 3.08
CA VAL A 125 -1.61 5.30 1.84
C VAL A 125 -3.09 5.47 1.49
N LYS A 126 -3.50 6.68 1.11
CA LYS A 126 -4.89 6.98 0.71
C LYS A 126 -4.95 7.95 -0.45
N ASP A 127 -6.11 7.97 -1.09
CA ASP A 127 -6.52 8.98 -2.05
C ASP A 127 -5.42 9.21 -3.10
N ALA A 128 -5.05 8.15 -3.81
CA ALA A 128 -3.93 8.18 -4.73
C ALA A 128 -4.19 7.31 -5.96
N LYS A 129 -3.84 7.85 -7.13
CA LYS A 129 -3.74 7.11 -8.38
C LYS A 129 -2.28 6.72 -8.59
N ILE A 130 -2.06 5.42 -8.77
CA ILE A 130 -0.73 4.82 -8.84
C ILE A 130 -0.62 4.04 -10.14
N GLN A 131 0.45 4.26 -10.88
CA GLN A 131 0.81 3.44 -12.02
C GLN A 131 2.16 2.80 -11.75
N ILE A 132 2.29 1.51 -12.03
CA ILE A 132 3.49 0.74 -11.77
C ILE A 132 3.95 0.13 -13.09
N THR A 133 5.21 0.32 -13.44
CA THR A 133 5.76 -0.26 -14.66
C THR A 133 7.22 -0.67 -14.49
N ALA A 134 7.69 -1.46 -15.45
CA ALA A 134 9.07 -1.86 -15.60
C ALA A 134 9.41 -1.99 -17.10
N PRO A 135 10.68 -1.86 -17.50
CA PRO A 135 11.06 -1.99 -18.91
C PRO A 135 10.87 -3.40 -19.49
N PHE A 136 10.72 -4.41 -18.64
CA PHE A 136 10.46 -5.83 -18.93
C PHE A 136 9.87 -6.48 -17.67
N GLU A 137 9.34 -7.71 -17.77
CA GLU A 137 8.72 -8.40 -16.63
C GLU A 137 9.67 -8.54 -15.42
N VAL A 138 9.21 -8.08 -14.26
CA VAL A 138 9.90 -8.18 -12.96
C VAL A 138 8.92 -8.48 -11.82
N SER A 139 9.42 -8.80 -10.63
CA SER A 139 8.61 -9.08 -9.42
C SER A 139 7.74 -7.89 -8.98
N GLY A 140 8.24 -6.66 -9.17
CA GLY A 140 7.55 -5.44 -8.74
C GLY A 140 7.91 -4.92 -7.34
N THR A 141 8.71 -5.63 -6.56
CA THR A 141 9.07 -5.31 -5.16
C THR A 141 9.58 -3.89 -4.92
N ALA A 142 10.44 -3.37 -5.82
CA ALA A 142 10.95 -2.00 -5.70
C ALA A 142 9.85 -0.93 -5.81
N ALA A 143 8.76 -1.22 -6.51
CA ALA A 143 7.67 -0.26 -6.71
C ALA A 143 6.90 0.00 -5.42
N LEU A 144 6.59 -1.04 -4.63
CA LEU A 144 5.88 -0.87 -3.35
C LEU A 144 6.68 0.06 -2.41
N THR A 145 7.98 -0.19 -2.29
CA THR A 145 8.90 0.66 -1.52
C THR A 145 8.95 2.09 -2.05
N GLY A 146 8.99 2.25 -3.37
CA GLY A 146 8.96 3.55 -4.04
C GLY A 146 7.69 4.34 -3.76
N ILE A 147 6.51 3.70 -3.87
CA ILE A 147 5.22 4.35 -3.65
C ILE A 147 5.13 4.89 -2.23
N MET A 148 5.49 4.10 -1.22
CA MET A 148 5.51 4.54 0.18
C MET A 148 6.42 5.76 0.36
N LYS A 149 7.65 5.69 -0.17
CA LYS A 149 8.62 6.80 -0.09
C LYS A 149 8.13 8.06 -0.79
N ALA A 150 7.51 7.93 -1.97
CA ALA A 150 6.95 9.07 -2.69
C ALA A 150 5.74 9.66 -1.96
N TYR A 151 4.90 8.83 -1.36
CA TYR A 151 3.76 9.28 -0.56
C TYR A 151 4.21 10.06 0.68
N GLU A 152 5.25 9.60 1.38
CA GLU A 152 5.85 10.36 2.50
C GLU A 152 6.34 11.75 2.05
N VAL A 153 6.96 11.81 0.87
CA VAL A 153 7.45 13.07 0.29
C VAL A 153 6.30 14.00 -0.11
N GLN A 154 5.22 13.46 -0.69
CA GLN A 154 4.06 14.27 -1.08
C GLN A 154 3.28 14.77 0.13
N THR A 155 3.13 13.96 1.17
CA THR A 155 2.29 14.30 2.32
C THR A 155 3.03 14.98 3.46
N ASP A 156 4.37 14.99 3.42
CA ASP A 156 5.26 15.36 4.54
C ASP A 156 4.95 14.55 5.81
N GLN A 157 4.43 13.33 5.65
CA GLN A 157 4.10 12.40 6.73
C GLN A 157 4.92 11.13 6.60
N LYS A 158 5.66 10.77 7.66
CA LYS A 158 6.42 9.52 7.69
C LYS A 158 5.52 8.33 7.97
N ILE A 159 5.68 7.27 7.20
CA ILE A 159 5.12 5.95 7.48
C ILE A 159 6.08 5.26 8.45
N PRO A 160 5.62 4.78 9.62
CA PRO A 160 6.47 4.08 10.57
C PRO A 160 7.22 2.89 9.93
N GLU A 161 8.47 2.64 10.35
CA GLU A 161 9.29 1.58 9.76
C GLU A 161 8.65 0.20 9.92
N GLU A 162 8.06 -0.10 11.07
CA GLU A 162 7.32 -1.34 11.29
C GLU A 162 6.11 -1.49 10.36
N VAL A 163 5.44 -0.39 10.01
CA VAL A 163 4.29 -0.37 9.10
C VAL A 163 4.74 -0.61 7.66
N LYS A 164 5.87 -0.02 7.24
CA LYS A 164 6.47 -0.31 5.92
C LYS A 164 6.87 -1.77 5.77
N LYS A 165 7.45 -2.36 6.82
CA LYS A 165 7.78 -3.80 6.86
C LYS A 165 6.52 -4.67 6.79
N ALA A 166 5.50 -4.34 7.58
CA ALA A 166 4.22 -5.04 7.57
C ALA A 166 3.54 -5.04 6.19
N ALA A 167 3.54 -3.90 5.48
CA ALA A 167 2.99 -3.81 4.14
C ALA A 167 3.75 -4.70 3.12
N ASN A 168 5.08 -4.74 3.23
CA ASN A 168 5.90 -5.62 2.38
C ASN A 168 5.70 -7.10 2.72
N GLU A 169 5.59 -7.44 4.01
CA GLU A 169 5.29 -8.80 4.45
C GLU A 169 3.90 -9.25 3.97
N GLU A 170 2.89 -8.38 4.03
CA GLU A 170 1.55 -8.68 3.51
C GLU A 170 1.62 -9.07 2.03
N MET A 171 2.37 -8.30 1.24
CA MET A 171 2.58 -8.58 -0.17
C MET A 171 3.17 -9.98 -0.38
N VAL A 172 4.20 -10.33 0.39
CA VAL A 172 4.86 -11.64 0.34
C VAL A 172 3.89 -12.76 0.69
N GLN A 173 3.22 -12.67 1.84
CA GLN A 173 2.30 -13.73 2.28
C GLN A 173 1.14 -13.91 1.31
N THR A 174 0.64 -12.81 0.74
CA THR A 174 -0.41 -12.85 -0.27
C THR A 174 0.08 -13.51 -1.56
N SER A 175 1.31 -13.21 -2.01
CA SER A 175 1.92 -13.87 -3.18
C SER A 175 2.08 -15.36 -2.96
N GLU A 176 2.64 -15.78 -1.82
CA GLU A 176 2.86 -17.19 -1.48
C GLU A 176 1.55 -17.97 -1.42
N LEU A 177 0.52 -17.41 -0.79
CA LEU A 177 -0.81 -18.00 -0.79
C LEU A 177 -1.42 -18.04 -2.20
N GLY A 178 -1.19 -16.98 -2.99
CA GLY A 178 -1.65 -16.85 -4.37
C GLY A 178 -1.13 -17.94 -5.32
N GLU A 179 0.09 -18.44 -5.11
CA GLU A 179 0.63 -19.57 -5.88
C GLU A 179 -0.16 -20.87 -5.65
N LYS A 180 -0.86 -20.99 -4.51
CA LYS A 180 -1.66 -22.18 -4.17
C LYS A 180 -3.13 -22.02 -4.54
N ILE A 181 -3.72 -20.85 -4.28
CA ILE A 181 -5.19 -20.66 -4.37
C ILE A 181 -5.62 -19.68 -5.46
N GLY A 182 -4.68 -19.10 -6.20
CA GLY A 182 -4.89 -18.00 -7.14
C GLY A 182 -4.67 -16.64 -6.48
N LYS A 183 -4.01 -15.72 -7.18
CA LYS A 183 -3.59 -14.41 -6.65
C LYS A 183 -4.77 -13.50 -6.31
N GLU A 184 -5.81 -13.50 -7.15
CA GLU A 184 -7.03 -12.74 -6.93
C GLU A 184 -7.74 -13.24 -5.67
N LYS A 185 -7.83 -14.56 -5.51
CA LYS A 185 -8.45 -15.19 -4.34
C LYS A 185 -7.65 -14.94 -3.06
N ALA A 186 -6.32 -14.95 -3.14
CA ALA A 186 -5.45 -14.61 -2.01
C ALA A 186 -5.57 -13.13 -1.62
N ALA A 187 -5.57 -12.20 -2.58
CA ALA A 187 -5.77 -10.78 -2.33
C ALA A 187 -7.14 -10.52 -1.68
N GLN A 188 -8.19 -11.18 -2.18
CA GLN A 188 -9.52 -11.12 -1.59
C GLN A 188 -9.52 -11.66 -0.15
N PHE A 189 -8.91 -12.81 0.09
CA PHE A 189 -8.85 -13.41 1.42
C PHE A 189 -8.21 -12.48 2.45
N MET A 190 -7.07 -11.86 2.11
CA MET A 190 -6.39 -10.89 2.97
C MET A 190 -7.23 -9.64 3.21
N ALA A 191 -7.90 -9.13 2.17
CA ALA A 191 -8.81 -8.01 2.28
C ALA A 191 -10.00 -8.31 3.22
N THR A 192 -10.62 -9.49 3.08
CA THR A 192 -11.75 -9.91 3.92
C THR A 192 -11.33 -10.08 5.37
N ILE A 193 -10.16 -10.67 5.66
CA ILE A 193 -9.66 -10.76 7.04
C ILE A 193 -9.51 -9.36 7.64
N LYS A 194 -8.91 -8.41 6.92
CA LYS A 194 -8.76 -7.03 7.40
C LYS A 194 -10.11 -6.36 7.66
N GLU A 195 -11.09 -6.59 6.79
CA GLU A 195 -12.45 -6.08 6.97
C GLU A 195 -13.10 -6.63 8.24
N GLU A 196 -12.98 -7.95 8.47
CA GLU A 196 -13.56 -8.61 9.64
C GLU A 196 -12.83 -8.22 10.94
N ILE A 197 -11.51 -8.04 10.91
CA ILE A 197 -10.74 -7.49 12.05
C ILE A 197 -11.26 -6.09 12.41
N ALA A 198 -11.48 -5.23 11.41
CA ALA A 198 -11.99 -3.88 11.64
C ALA A 198 -13.44 -3.86 12.16
N LYS A 199 -14.24 -4.88 11.87
CA LYS A 199 -15.64 -5.02 12.36
C LYS A 199 -15.71 -5.64 13.76
N GLU A 200 -15.00 -6.74 13.97
CA GLU A 200 -15.13 -7.59 15.16
C GLU A 200 -14.13 -7.22 16.26
N ASN A 201 -13.04 -6.54 15.90
CA ASN A 201 -11.98 -6.13 16.81
C ASN A 201 -11.50 -7.28 17.72
N PRO A 202 -10.93 -8.36 17.16
CA PRO A 202 -10.52 -9.54 17.93
C PRO A 202 -9.45 -9.20 18.97
N GLN A 203 -9.62 -9.69 20.21
CA GLN A 203 -8.75 -9.30 21.33
C GLN A 203 -7.58 -10.27 21.54
N THR A 204 -7.75 -11.53 21.15
CA THR A 204 -6.75 -12.58 21.37
C THR A 204 -6.29 -13.26 20.08
N LYS A 205 -5.18 -14.01 20.15
CA LYS A 205 -4.74 -14.87 19.04
C LYS A 205 -5.75 -15.96 18.70
N ASP A 206 -6.54 -16.43 19.67
CA ASP A 206 -7.56 -17.45 19.44
C ASP A 206 -8.79 -16.87 18.74
N ASP A 207 -9.16 -15.62 19.05
CA ASP A 207 -10.17 -14.87 18.30
C ASP A 207 -9.72 -14.70 16.84
N LEU A 208 -8.46 -14.27 16.62
CA LEU A 208 -7.88 -14.14 15.29
C LEU A 208 -7.84 -15.47 14.53
N ARG A 209 -7.44 -16.56 15.20
CA ARG A 209 -7.45 -17.90 14.59
C ARG A 209 -8.84 -18.29 14.14
N THR A 210 -9.84 -18.07 14.99
CA THR A 210 -11.24 -18.37 14.69
C THR A 210 -11.74 -17.54 13.52
N LEU A 211 -11.43 -16.24 13.50
CA LEU A 211 -11.79 -15.33 12.43
C LEU A 211 -11.14 -15.74 11.10
N ILE A 212 -9.82 -15.98 11.08
CA ILE A 212 -9.09 -16.35 9.86
C ILE A 212 -9.59 -17.70 9.32
N GLN A 213 -9.82 -18.68 10.19
CA GLN A 213 -10.36 -19.97 9.79
C GLN A 213 -11.78 -19.82 9.21
N ARG A 214 -12.65 -19.03 9.85
CA ARG A 214 -14.00 -18.72 9.35
C ARG A 214 -13.94 -18.11 7.94
N VAL A 215 -13.13 -17.07 7.76
CA VAL A 215 -12.98 -16.42 6.45
C VAL A 215 -12.42 -17.39 5.40
N ALA A 216 -11.49 -18.28 5.79
CA ALA A 216 -10.95 -19.28 4.88
C ALA A 216 -12.03 -20.28 4.45
N ASP A 217 -12.82 -20.80 5.39
CA ASP A 217 -13.91 -21.73 5.13
C ASP A 217 -15.00 -21.10 4.25
N ASP A 218 -15.34 -19.83 4.51
CA ASP A 218 -16.33 -19.08 3.74
C ASP A 218 -15.90 -18.89 2.28
N LEU A 219 -14.60 -18.68 2.04
CA LEU A 219 -14.03 -18.59 0.68
C LEU A 219 -13.66 -19.97 0.09
N GLY A 220 -13.89 -21.07 0.80
CA GLY A 220 -13.50 -22.41 0.37
C GLY A 220 -11.99 -22.56 0.18
N ILE A 221 -11.21 -21.92 1.04
CA ILE A 221 -9.75 -21.96 1.10
C ILE A 221 -9.34 -23.00 2.14
N LYS A 222 -8.48 -23.93 1.74
CA LYS A 222 -7.88 -24.90 2.67
C LYS A 222 -6.51 -24.42 3.12
N LEU A 223 -6.45 -23.97 4.36
CA LEU A 223 -5.21 -23.65 5.05
C LEU A 223 -4.66 -24.90 5.76
N THR A 224 -3.35 -25.04 5.73
CA THR A 224 -2.61 -25.91 6.65
C THR A 224 -2.46 -25.20 8.00
N ASP A 225 -2.23 -25.96 9.07
CA ASP A 225 -1.98 -25.39 10.40
C ASP A 225 -0.82 -24.37 10.38
N SER A 226 0.21 -24.62 9.56
CA SER A 226 1.34 -23.70 9.41
C SER A 226 0.91 -22.38 8.76
N GLU A 227 0.14 -22.43 7.66
CA GLU A 227 -0.36 -21.22 6.99
C GLU A 227 -1.28 -20.42 7.91
N LEU A 228 -2.19 -21.10 8.62
CA LEU A 228 -3.07 -20.47 9.60
C LEU A 228 -2.27 -19.79 10.72
N ASN A 229 -1.26 -20.47 11.27
CA ASN A 229 -0.40 -19.90 12.33
C ASN A 229 0.37 -18.68 11.84
N THR A 230 0.94 -18.72 10.63
CA THR A 230 1.63 -17.57 10.02
C THR A 230 0.69 -16.36 9.91
N LEU A 231 -0.53 -16.57 9.41
CA LEU A 231 -1.52 -15.49 9.27
C LEU A 231 -1.97 -14.95 10.64
N VAL A 232 -2.20 -15.83 11.62
CA VAL A 232 -2.57 -15.42 12.99
C VAL A 232 -1.46 -14.57 13.60
N ASP A 233 -0.20 -14.97 13.47
CA ASP A 233 0.93 -14.21 14.01
C ASP A 233 1.10 -12.87 13.29
N PHE A 234 0.94 -12.86 11.97
CA PHE A 234 0.96 -11.65 11.15
C PHE A 234 -0.11 -10.65 11.57
N PHE A 235 -1.38 -11.04 11.56
CA PHE A 235 -2.49 -10.16 11.92
C PHE A 235 -2.50 -9.77 13.39
N ASN A 236 -2.02 -10.64 14.29
CA ASN A 236 -1.83 -10.28 15.69
C ASN A 236 -0.79 -9.16 15.83
N ARG A 237 0.33 -9.25 15.11
CA ARG A 237 1.34 -8.19 15.12
C ARG A 237 0.80 -6.90 14.50
N LEU A 238 0.05 -6.97 13.40
CA LEU A 238 -0.59 -5.79 12.81
C LEU A 238 -1.53 -5.08 13.77
N LYS A 239 -2.27 -5.82 14.59
CA LYS A 239 -3.18 -5.24 15.59
C LYS A 239 -2.45 -4.44 16.65
N ASP A 240 -1.24 -4.87 17.01
CA ASP A 240 -0.37 -4.16 17.96
C ASP A 240 0.32 -2.94 17.33
N MET A 241 0.27 -2.80 15.99
CA MET A 241 0.75 -1.62 15.28
C MET A 241 -0.33 -0.52 15.28
N ASN A 242 0.10 0.74 15.22
CA ASN A 242 -0.78 1.91 15.13
C ASN A 242 -1.39 2.08 13.73
N ILE A 243 -1.98 1.00 13.19
CA ILE A 243 -2.68 0.96 11.91
C ILE A 243 -4.09 1.53 12.10
N ASP A 244 -4.50 2.42 11.20
CA ASP A 244 -5.85 2.98 11.20
C ASP A 244 -6.83 1.97 10.58
N TRP A 245 -7.38 1.08 11.41
CA TRP A 245 -8.35 0.07 10.98
C TRP A 245 -9.67 0.67 10.46
N ASN A 246 -10.01 1.90 10.86
CA ASN A 246 -11.16 2.60 10.28
C ASN A 246 -10.85 3.02 8.84
N GLN A 247 -9.66 3.56 8.60
CA GLN A 247 -9.19 3.86 7.25
C GLN A 247 -9.17 2.62 6.36
N VAL A 248 -8.61 1.49 6.85
CA VAL A 248 -8.58 0.23 6.10
C VAL A 248 -9.99 -0.20 5.71
N LYS A 249 -10.95 -0.13 6.64
CA LYS A 249 -12.36 -0.45 6.39
C LYS A 249 -13.02 0.48 5.37
N ASP A 250 -12.77 1.78 5.47
CA ASP A 250 -13.36 2.79 4.58
C ASP A 250 -12.82 2.65 3.15
N GLN A 251 -11.52 2.36 3.00
CA GLN A 251 -10.89 2.12 1.70
C GLN A 251 -11.32 0.81 1.06
N LEU A 252 -11.51 -0.25 1.86
CA LEU A 252 -12.11 -1.50 1.39
C LEU A 252 -13.55 -1.29 0.93
N SER A 253 -14.29 -0.43 1.63
CA SER A 253 -15.67 -0.06 1.26
C SER A 253 -15.73 0.79 0.00
N ALA A 254 -14.74 1.67 -0.26
CA ALA A 254 -14.64 2.44 -1.50
C ALA A 254 -14.21 1.57 -2.70
N THR A 255 -13.42 0.52 -2.44
CA THR A 255 -13.00 -0.48 -3.45
C THR A 255 -14.10 -1.51 -3.73
N LYS A 256 -15.27 -1.40 -3.08
CA LYS A 256 -16.37 -2.35 -3.20
C LYS A 256 -16.77 -2.58 -4.64
N GLU A 257 -16.76 -1.65 -5.59
CA GLU A 257 -17.23 -1.96 -6.96
C GLU A 257 -16.52 -3.17 -7.63
N LYS A 258 -15.22 -3.36 -7.39
CA LYS A 258 -14.48 -4.54 -7.90
C LYS A 258 -14.75 -5.80 -7.08
N VAL A 259 -14.78 -5.69 -5.75
CA VAL A 259 -15.18 -6.78 -4.84
C VAL A 259 -16.62 -7.19 -5.09
N THR A 260 -17.49 -6.24 -5.43
CA THR A 260 -18.92 -6.41 -5.70
C THR A 260 -19.13 -7.17 -6.99
N THR A 261 -18.23 -7.07 -7.96
CA THR A 261 -18.30 -7.91 -9.17
C THR A 261 -18.14 -9.39 -8.82
N PHE A 262 -17.29 -9.73 -7.85
CA PHE A 262 -17.20 -11.09 -7.29
C PHE A 262 -18.35 -11.40 -6.33
N LEU A 263 -18.74 -10.50 -5.43
CA LEU A 263 -19.90 -10.68 -4.53
C LEU A 263 -21.23 -10.82 -5.28
N GLN A 264 -21.28 -10.31 -6.52
CA GLN A 264 -22.41 -10.46 -7.44
C GLN A 264 -22.28 -11.72 -8.32
N SER A 265 -21.15 -12.42 -8.31
CA SER A 265 -21.06 -13.75 -8.90
C SER A 265 -21.94 -14.72 -8.10
N GLU A 266 -22.32 -15.85 -8.72
CA GLU A 266 -23.09 -16.88 -8.01
C GLU A 266 -22.35 -17.41 -6.77
N GLU A 267 -21.01 -17.49 -6.82
CA GLU A 267 -20.19 -17.83 -5.64
C GLU A 267 -20.25 -16.73 -4.56
N GLY A 268 -20.22 -15.46 -4.94
CA GLY A 268 -20.27 -14.32 -4.02
C GLY A 268 -21.64 -14.07 -3.37
N GLN A 269 -22.73 -14.34 -4.08
CA GLN A 269 -24.09 -14.21 -3.55
C GLN A 269 -24.38 -15.30 -2.50
N SER A 270 -23.99 -16.55 -2.80
CA SER A 270 -24.04 -17.67 -1.85
C SER A 270 -23.24 -17.39 -0.57
N PHE A 271 -22.09 -16.71 -0.72
CA PHE A 271 -21.26 -16.23 0.37
C PHE A 271 -21.97 -15.15 1.24
N LEU A 272 -22.58 -14.13 0.63
CA LEU A 272 -23.31 -13.07 1.38
C LEU A 272 -24.50 -13.62 2.16
N ASP A 273 -25.19 -14.62 1.61
CA ASP A 273 -26.35 -15.21 2.28
C ASP A 273 -25.94 -16.07 3.48
N LYS A 274 -24.82 -16.79 3.41
CA LYS A 274 -24.25 -17.50 4.56
C LYS A 274 -23.75 -16.54 5.65
N LEU A 275 -23.10 -15.44 5.26
CA LEU A 275 -22.62 -14.41 6.19
C LEU A 275 -23.79 -13.73 6.93
N LYS A 276 -24.88 -13.38 6.22
CA LYS A 276 -26.08 -12.83 6.84
C LYS A 276 -26.72 -13.80 7.82
N GLN A 277 -26.82 -15.07 7.47
CA GLN A 277 -27.41 -16.10 8.34
C GLN A 277 -26.59 -16.26 9.63
N PHE A 278 -25.26 -16.25 9.52
CA PHE A 278 -24.37 -16.34 10.67
C PHE A 278 -24.47 -15.15 11.65
N PHE A 279 -24.57 -13.91 11.15
CA PHE A 279 -24.77 -12.74 12.03
C PHE A 279 -26.14 -12.77 12.72
N VAL A 280 -27.17 -13.26 12.04
CA VAL A 280 -28.48 -13.51 12.66
C VAL A 280 -28.34 -14.56 13.77
N ASP A 281 -27.63 -15.65 13.51
CA ASP A 281 -27.42 -16.73 14.48
C ASP A 281 -26.58 -16.27 15.70
N ILE A 282 -25.58 -15.40 15.51
CA ILE A 282 -24.82 -14.79 16.62
C ILE A 282 -25.69 -13.85 17.45
N ILE A 283 -26.47 -12.98 16.80
CA ILE A 283 -27.35 -12.05 17.50
C ILE A 283 -28.40 -12.83 18.31
N ASP A 284 -28.90 -13.95 17.77
CA ASP A 284 -29.87 -14.80 18.45
C ASP A 284 -29.22 -15.62 19.59
N ALA A 285 -27.97 -16.07 19.43
CA ALA A 285 -27.18 -16.67 20.51
C ALA A 285 -26.92 -15.67 21.66
N ILE A 286 -26.65 -14.40 21.35
CA ILE A 286 -26.49 -13.35 22.37
C ILE A 286 -27.83 -13.03 23.04
N LYS A 287 -28.93 -12.90 22.27
CA LYS A 287 -30.26 -12.62 22.84
C LYS A 287 -30.76 -13.73 23.75
N SER A 288 -30.46 -14.99 23.43
CA SER A 288 -30.81 -16.15 24.26
C SER A 288 -29.97 -16.28 25.53
N LEU A 289 -28.80 -15.64 25.61
CA LEU A 289 -27.98 -15.55 26.82
C LEU A 289 -28.46 -14.45 27.79
N PHE A 290 -29.29 -13.51 27.32
CA PHE A 290 -29.82 -12.39 28.11
C PHE A 290 -31.35 -12.37 28.24
N SER A 291 -32.03 -13.46 27.83
CA SER A 291 -33.45 -13.74 28.09
C SER A 291 -33.57 -14.91 29.06
#